data_AF-A0A0V1IPM1-F1
#
_entry.id   AF-A0A0V1IPM1-F1
#
_cell.length_a   1.000
_cell.length_b   1.000
_cell.length_c   1.000
_cell.angle_alpha   90.00
_cell.angle_beta   90.00
_cell.angle_gamma   90.00
#
_symmetry.space_group_name_H-M   'P 1'
#
loop_
_entity.id
_entity.type
_entity.pdbx_description
1 polymer ?
#
loop_
_entity_poly.entity_id
_entity_poly.type
_entity_poly.pdbx_seq_one_letter_code
_entity_poly.pdbx_strand_id
1 'polypeptide(L)'
;LRSPFLRLKLLICFFRYCINMAEDEAVADFLAREKEALAGLDDFEELHLVAATDCDDTTKNEENSAAPMTNGLPENEISQNTGSSTPAVLPAPQESENMIKWREEQKARLAAKDEKEEEEKAKWRELAETDLQEWYKNRQDHIEKVKKTNRMNDAEFLSGRDSEQPGQEWERITHLCDFNPKSCRSQKDVSRMRSMFLQLKANPKLRSEKTVNS
;
A
#
# COMPACT_ATOMS: atom_id res chain seq x y z
N LEU A 1 -6.15 -31.21 1.62
CA LEU A 1 -6.73 -29.84 1.53
C LEU A 1 -8.04 -29.63 2.34
N ARG A 2 -8.22 -30.28 3.51
CA ARG A 2 -9.48 -30.22 4.31
C ARG A 2 -9.43 -29.34 5.58
N SER A 3 -8.26 -28.86 6.01
CA SER A 3 -8.15 -27.96 7.18
C SER A 3 -8.11 -26.49 6.73
N PRO A 4 -8.94 -25.59 7.29
CA PRO A 4 -8.92 -24.17 6.95
C PRO A 4 -7.59 -23.50 7.36
N PHE A 5 -6.95 -23.95 8.45
CA PHE A 5 -5.64 -23.47 8.89
C PHE A 5 -4.52 -23.75 7.87
N LEU A 6 -4.57 -24.91 7.18
CA LEU A 6 -3.61 -25.21 6.12
C LEU A 6 -3.85 -24.36 4.87
N ARG A 7 -5.12 -24.01 4.55
CA ARG A 7 -5.43 -23.08 3.45
C ARG A 7 -4.93 -21.67 3.77
N LEU A 8 -5.15 -21.19 4.99
CA LEU A 8 -4.69 -19.87 5.41
C LEU A 8 -3.15 -19.77 5.40
N LYS A 9 -2.43 -20.80 5.90
CA LYS A 9 -0.97 -20.86 5.79
C LYS A 9 -0.49 -20.84 4.34
N LEU A 10 -1.11 -21.62 3.46
CA LEU A 10 -0.71 -21.67 2.05
C LEU A 10 -0.99 -20.34 1.33
N LEU A 11 -2.10 -19.67 1.64
CA LEU A 11 -2.43 -18.34 1.12
C LEU A 11 -1.43 -17.28 1.59
N ILE A 12 -1.02 -17.31 2.86
CA ILE A 12 0.00 -16.40 3.41
C ILE A 12 1.36 -16.64 2.76
N CYS A 13 1.77 -17.89 2.57
CA CYS A 13 3.01 -18.21 1.84
C CYS A 13 2.95 -17.74 0.37
N PHE A 14 1.80 -17.91 -0.29
CA PHE A 14 1.61 -17.45 -1.67
C PHE A 14 1.65 -15.92 -1.78
N PHE A 15 0.94 -15.19 -0.90
CA PHE A 15 1.02 -13.73 -0.84
C PHE A 15 2.43 -13.24 -0.54
N ARG A 16 3.15 -13.87 0.40
CA ARG A 16 4.53 -13.50 0.69
C ARG A 16 5.43 -13.76 -0.53
N TYR A 17 5.25 -14.88 -1.24
CA TYR A 17 5.98 -15.18 -2.47
C TYR A 17 5.71 -14.13 -3.57
N CYS A 18 4.45 -13.79 -3.83
CA CYS A 18 4.08 -12.75 -4.80
C CYS A 18 4.66 -11.37 -4.47
N ILE A 19 4.72 -11.00 -3.18
CA ILE A 19 5.34 -9.74 -2.74
C ILE A 19 6.85 -9.74 -3.01
N ASN A 20 7.58 -10.82 -2.65
CA ASN A 20 9.02 -10.88 -2.93
C ASN A 20 9.30 -10.90 -4.45
N MET A 21 8.47 -11.58 -5.25
CA MET A 21 8.64 -11.59 -6.71
C MET A 21 8.44 -10.21 -7.35
N ALA A 22 7.53 -9.39 -6.83
CA ALA A 22 7.35 -8.01 -7.28
C ALA A 22 8.51 -7.09 -6.86
N GLU A 23 9.11 -7.33 -5.68
CA GLU A 23 10.35 -6.67 -5.24
C GLU A 23 11.53 -7.07 -6.15
N ASP A 24 11.67 -8.35 -6.48
CA ASP A 24 12.70 -8.88 -7.40
C ASP A 24 12.56 -8.31 -8.83
N GLU A 25 11.32 -8.19 -9.35
CA GLU A 25 11.04 -7.64 -10.69
C GLU A 25 11.39 -6.15 -10.77
N ALA A 26 11.07 -5.35 -9.74
CA ALA A 26 11.43 -3.94 -9.67
C ALA A 26 12.95 -3.72 -9.56
N VAL A 27 13.66 -4.59 -8.82
CA VAL A 27 15.14 -4.57 -8.75
C VAL A 27 15.76 -4.97 -10.08
N ALA A 28 15.17 -5.94 -10.80
CA ALA A 28 15.64 -6.35 -12.12
C ALA A 28 15.48 -5.24 -13.17
N ASP A 29 14.35 -4.52 -13.17
CA ASP A 29 14.11 -3.38 -14.08
C ASP A 29 15.11 -2.23 -13.83
N PHE A 30 15.35 -1.89 -12.55
CA PHE A 30 16.38 -0.92 -12.17
C PHE A 30 17.78 -1.33 -12.67
N LEU A 31 18.18 -2.60 -12.44
CA LEU A 31 19.47 -3.11 -12.90
C LEU A 31 19.60 -3.20 -14.42
N ALA A 32 18.50 -3.42 -15.15
CA ALA A 32 18.49 -3.38 -16.61
C ALA A 32 18.70 -1.95 -17.12
N ARG A 33 18.00 -0.97 -16.52
CA ARG A 33 18.07 0.44 -16.88
C ARG A 33 19.45 1.07 -16.63
N GLU A 34 20.07 0.76 -15.49
CA GLU A 34 21.44 1.21 -15.18
C GLU A 34 22.47 0.58 -16.14
N LYS A 35 22.29 -0.70 -16.51
CA LYS A 35 23.14 -1.36 -17.51
C LYS A 35 22.99 -0.76 -18.90
N GLU A 36 21.78 -0.41 -19.33
CA GLU A 36 21.54 0.26 -20.61
C GLU A 36 22.18 1.67 -20.64
N ALA A 37 22.12 2.40 -19.52
CA ALA A 37 22.79 3.70 -19.38
C ALA A 37 24.34 3.61 -19.46
N LEU A 38 24.92 2.49 -19.00
CA LEU A 38 26.36 2.22 -19.04
C LEU A 38 26.83 1.55 -20.36
N ALA A 39 25.93 0.91 -21.12
CA ALA A 39 26.27 0.19 -22.35
C ALA A 39 26.82 1.08 -23.49
N GLY A 40 26.75 2.41 -23.35
CA GLY A 40 27.36 3.37 -24.27
C GLY A 40 28.80 3.81 -23.92
N LEU A 41 29.44 3.20 -22.91
CA LEU A 41 30.78 3.58 -22.43
C LEU A 41 31.91 2.58 -22.77
N ASP A 42 31.59 1.39 -23.28
CA ASP A 42 32.56 0.31 -23.52
C ASP A 42 33.34 0.47 -24.85
N ASP A 43 32.95 1.42 -25.71
CA ASP A 43 33.58 1.71 -27.00
C ASP A 43 34.75 2.73 -26.92
N PHE A 44 35.24 3.08 -25.72
CA PHE A 44 36.42 3.95 -25.56
C PHE A 44 37.73 3.16 -25.64
N GLU A 45 38.10 2.84 -26.88
CA GLU A 45 39.39 2.25 -27.24
C GLU A 45 40.56 3.21 -26.89
N GLU A 46 41.40 2.77 -25.95
CA GLU A 46 42.84 3.05 -25.87
C GLU A 46 43.33 4.51 -26.07
N LEU A 47 42.94 5.45 -25.20
CA LEU A 47 43.76 6.67 -25.00
C LEU A 47 44.84 6.41 -23.94
N HIS A 48 46.03 6.03 -24.42
CA HIS A 48 47.19 5.67 -23.61
C HIS A 48 47.74 6.87 -22.78
N LEU A 49 47.24 7.03 -21.54
CA LEU A 49 47.76 8.01 -20.59
C LEU A 49 49.21 7.66 -20.22
N VAL A 50 50.14 8.53 -20.60
CA VAL A 50 51.57 8.33 -20.37
C VAL A 50 51.87 8.42 -18.87
N ALA A 51 52.46 7.37 -18.31
CA ALA A 51 52.85 7.35 -16.91
C ALA A 51 53.96 8.39 -16.62
N ALA A 52 53.70 9.30 -15.69
CA ALA A 52 54.74 10.03 -14.97
C ALA A 52 54.91 9.38 -13.59
N THR A 53 56.13 8.95 -13.28
CA THR A 53 56.52 8.19 -12.07
C THR A 53 56.94 9.10 -10.92
N ASP A 54 57.02 8.52 -9.70
CA ASP A 54 57.58 9.05 -8.45
C ASP A 54 56.81 10.24 -7.81
N CYS A 55 56.66 10.42 -6.49
CA CYS A 55 56.86 9.62 -5.26
C CYS A 55 55.94 10.23 -4.14
N ASP A 56 55.84 9.82 -2.87
CA ASP A 56 56.58 8.85 -2.01
C ASP A 56 55.66 8.30 -0.87
N ASP A 57 56.23 7.67 0.15
CA ASP A 57 55.60 6.88 1.23
C ASP A 57 55.04 7.64 2.49
N THR A 58 54.06 6.98 3.16
CA THR A 58 53.79 6.91 4.62
C THR A 58 53.34 8.12 5.49
N THR A 59 52.02 8.11 5.77
CA THR A 59 51.26 8.25 7.06
C THR A 59 51.42 9.42 8.06
N LYS A 60 50.25 9.88 8.56
CA LYS A 60 49.96 10.67 9.79
C LYS A 60 50.41 12.14 9.71
N ASN A 61 49.69 13.14 10.25
CA ASN A 61 48.72 13.16 11.36
C ASN A 61 47.69 14.30 11.16
N GLU A 62 46.62 14.36 11.98
CA GLU A 62 45.83 15.59 12.29
C GLU A 62 45.07 16.26 11.10
N GLU A 63 44.04 17.10 11.23
CA GLU A 63 43.05 17.36 12.29
C GLU A 63 41.79 18.05 11.68
N ASN A 64 40.64 17.89 12.33
CA ASN A 64 39.52 18.85 12.42
C ASN A 64 38.49 19.13 11.29
N SER A 65 37.26 19.33 11.78
CA SER A 65 36.10 20.10 11.25
C SER A 65 35.63 19.97 9.79
N ALA A 66 34.49 19.31 9.63
CA ALA A 66 33.58 19.54 8.51
C ALA A 66 32.81 20.87 8.67
N ALA A 67 32.87 21.73 7.66
CA ALA A 67 31.96 22.85 7.45
C ALA A 67 31.62 22.96 5.93
N PRO A 68 30.37 23.31 5.56
CA PRO A 68 29.93 23.23 4.16
C PRO A 68 30.47 24.40 3.32
N MET A 69 31.01 24.08 2.14
CA MET A 69 31.44 25.07 1.14
C MET A 69 30.22 25.70 0.46
N THR A 70 29.66 26.74 1.09
CA THR A 70 28.72 27.67 0.45
C THR A 70 29.49 28.57 -0.53
N ASN A 71 29.28 28.38 -1.84
CA ASN A 71 29.79 29.32 -2.86
C ASN A 71 29.02 30.65 -2.81
N GLY A 72 29.40 31.52 -1.88
CA GLY A 72 28.96 32.91 -1.85
C GLY A 72 29.62 33.71 -2.96
N LEU A 73 28.82 34.48 -3.71
CA LEU A 73 29.35 35.53 -4.57
C LEU A 73 30.02 36.62 -3.71
N PRO A 74 31.21 37.12 -4.06
CA PRO A 74 31.75 38.32 -3.44
C PRO A 74 30.99 39.55 -3.94
N GLU A 75 30.46 40.34 -3.01
CA GLU A 75 29.82 41.62 -3.28
C GLU A 75 30.82 42.71 -3.73
N ASN A 76 30.25 43.77 -4.30
CA ASN A 76 30.92 44.79 -5.09
C ASN A 76 31.30 46.02 -4.24
N GLU A 77 32.58 46.21 -3.94
CA GLU A 77 33.13 47.44 -3.34
C GLU A 77 33.77 48.33 -4.43
N ILE A 78 33.23 49.55 -4.59
CA ILE A 78 33.57 50.46 -5.69
C ILE A 78 34.53 51.56 -5.21
N SER A 79 35.69 51.71 -5.85
CA SER A 79 36.33 53.04 -5.94
C SER A 79 37.35 53.23 -7.08
N GLN A 80 37.09 54.29 -7.86
CA GLN A 80 38.03 55.19 -8.55
C GLN A 80 38.89 54.55 -9.67
N ASN A 81 38.45 54.61 -10.93
CA ASN A 81 38.54 55.75 -11.86
C ASN A 81 39.97 56.13 -12.30
N THR A 82 40.38 55.70 -13.50
CA THR A 82 40.60 56.57 -14.68
C THR A 82 40.93 55.70 -15.89
N GLY A 83 40.11 55.73 -16.94
CA GLY A 83 40.34 54.93 -18.14
C GLY A 83 39.13 54.91 -19.08
N SER A 84 38.94 55.99 -19.84
CA SER A 84 37.87 56.10 -20.83
C SER A 84 38.12 55.19 -22.05
N SER A 85 37.74 53.93 -21.92
CA SER A 85 37.49 53.03 -23.05
C SER A 85 36.13 52.39 -22.89
N THR A 86 35.10 53.01 -23.48
CA THR A 86 33.84 52.32 -23.74
C THR A 86 34.17 51.07 -24.57
N PRO A 87 33.88 49.84 -24.09
CA PRO A 87 33.98 48.68 -24.96
C PRO A 87 32.98 48.91 -26.08
N ALA A 88 33.46 48.95 -27.32
CA ALA A 88 32.59 49.08 -28.47
C ALA A 88 31.59 47.92 -28.42
N VAL A 89 30.30 48.25 -28.34
CA VAL A 89 29.22 47.27 -28.46
C VAL A 89 29.29 46.71 -29.87
N LEU A 90 30.01 45.60 -30.03
CA LEU A 90 29.96 44.82 -31.24
C LEU A 90 28.48 44.46 -31.46
N PRO A 91 27.92 44.69 -32.67
CA PRO A 91 26.57 44.24 -32.95
C PRO A 91 26.52 42.73 -32.67
N ALA A 92 25.49 42.30 -31.93
CA ALA A 92 25.33 40.89 -31.59
C ALA A 92 25.49 40.05 -32.86
N PRO A 93 26.41 39.07 -32.89
CA PRO A 93 26.63 38.27 -34.09
C PRO A 93 25.29 37.69 -34.54
N GLN A 94 24.88 37.99 -35.77
CA GLN A 94 23.61 37.53 -36.32
C GLN A 94 23.57 36.01 -36.21
N GLU A 95 22.72 35.50 -35.32
CA GLU A 95 22.74 34.08 -34.96
C GLU A 95 22.54 33.25 -36.23
N SER A 96 23.43 32.27 -36.44
CA SER A 96 23.33 31.43 -37.63
C SER A 96 22.04 30.64 -37.58
N GLU A 97 21.40 30.40 -38.73
CA GLU A 97 20.14 29.64 -38.78
C GLU A 97 20.26 28.26 -38.12
N ASN A 98 21.46 27.67 -38.12
CA ASN A 98 21.78 26.42 -37.45
C ASN A 98 21.72 26.53 -35.92
N MET A 99 22.18 27.66 -35.35
CA MET A 99 22.06 27.94 -33.91
C MET A 99 20.59 28.11 -33.52
N ILE A 100 19.81 28.84 -34.31
CA ILE A 100 18.37 29.05 -34.07
C ILE A 100 17.63 27.71 -34.09
N LYS A 101 17.80 26.90 -35.16
CA LYS A 101 17.21 25.56 -35.29
C LYS A 101 17.58 24.66 -34.11
N TRP A 102 18.86 24.67 -33.69
CA TRP A 102 19.30 23.87 -32.54
C TRP A 102 18.67 24.33 -31.22
N ARG A 103 18.53 25.65 -30.98
CA ARG A 103 17.83 26.19 -29.80
C ARG A 103 16.36 25.78 -29.79
N GLU A 104 15.69 25.84 -30.93
CA GLU A 104 14.29 25.41 -31.09
C GLU A 104 14.12 23.91 -30.85
N GLU A 105 14.98 23.06 -31.41
CA GLU A 105 14.97 21.61 -31.18
C GLU A 105 15.24 21.25 -29.72
N GLN A 106 16.24 21.87 -29.06
CA GLN A 106 16.49 21.61 -27.64
C GLN A 106 15.33 22.07 -26.76
N LYS A 107 14.74 23.23 -27.05
CA LYS A 107 13.56 23.74 -26.34
C LYS A 107 12.35 22.82 -26.52
N ALA A 108 12.10 22.34 -27.73
CA ALA A 108 11.02 21.39 -28.02
C ALA A 108 11.27 20.03 -27.31
N ARG A 109 12.51 19.55 -27.29
CA ARG A 109 12.89 18.30 -26.59
C ARG A 109 12.75 18.41 -25.06
N LEU A 110 13.01 19.59 -24.49
CA LEU A 110 12.74 19.86 -23.08
C LEU A 110 11.23 19.90 -22.80
N ALA A 111 10.48 20.69 -23.56
CA ALA A 111 9.01 20.78 -23.40
C ALA A 111 8.32 19.41 -23.50
N ALA A 112 8.73 18.55 -24.44
CA ALA A 112 8.19 17.20 -24.58
C ALA A 112 8.55 16.24 -23.42
N LYS A 113 9.64 16.50 -22.69
CA LYS A 113 9.94 15.80 -21.43
C LYS A 113 9.08 16.31 -20.29
N ASP A 114 8.95 17.63 -20.17
CA ASP A 114 8.17 18.29 -19.13
C ASP A 114 6.67 17.89 -19.23
N GLU A 115 6.12 17.88 -20.46
CA GLU A 115 4.75 17.42 -20.77
C GLU A 115 4.55 15.94 -20.38
N LYS A 116 5.52 15.06 -20.72
CA LYS A 116 5.47 13.65 -20.33
C LYS A 116 5.52 13.47 -18.81
N GLU A 117 6.36 14.25 -18.12
CA GLU A 117 6.46 14.21 -16.65
C GLU A 117 5.15 14.71 -15.99
N GLU A 118 4.52 15.75 -16.55
CA GLU A 118 3.22 16.24 -16.09
C GLU A 118 2.09 15.21 -16.33
N GLU A 119 2.06 14.56 -17.49
CA GLU A 119 1.14 13.45 -17.77
C GLU A 119 1.29 12.29 -16.77
N GLU A 120 2.52 11.85 -16.50
CA GLU A 120 2.78 10.79 -15.52
C GLU A 120 2.33 11.21 -14.13
N LYS A 121 2.66 12.43 -13.69
CA LYS A 121 2.15 13.00 -12.43
C LYS A 121 0.63 13.14 -12.40
N ALA A 122 -0.04 13.37 -13.52
CA ALA A 122 -1.49 13.43 -13.61
C ALA A 122 -2.11 12.03 -13.43
N LYS A 123 -1.58 11.03 -14.15
CA LYS A 123 -2.00 9.62 -14.05
C LYS A 123 -1.84 9.08 -12.61
N TRP A 124 -0.74 9.40 -11.94
CA TRP A 124 -0.53 9.03 -10.53
C TRP A 124 -1.53 9.71 -9.57
N ARG A 125 -1.90 10.97 -9.81
CA ARG A 125 -2.93 11.67 -9.01
C ARG A 125 -4.32 11.07 -9.21
N GLU A 126 -4.69 10.78 -10.46
CA GLU A 126 -5.98 10.15 -10.80
C GLU A 126 -6.07 8.72 -10.23
N LEU A 127 -4.99 7.95 -10.27
CA LEU A 127 -4.93 6.62 -9.65
C LEU A 127 -5.09 6.70 -8.13
N ALA A 128 -4.43 7.65 -7.47
CA ALA A 128 -4.56 7.85 -6.02
C ALA A 128 -5.96 8.34 -5.61
N GLU A 129 -6.61 9.18 -6.43
CA GLU A 129 -7.99 9.59 -6.20
C GLU A 129 -8.98 8.43 -6.39
N THR A 130 -8.82 7.65 -7.46
CA THR A 130 -9.73 6.51 -7.76
C THR A 130 -9.60 5.38 -6.73
N ASP A 131 -8.39 5.03 -6.26
CA ASP A 131 -8.19 4.06 -5.18
C ASP A 131 -8.84 4.53 -3.86
N LEU A 132 -8.72 5.83 -3.53
CA LEU A 132 -9.38 6.40 -2.36
C LEU A 132 -10.91 6.34 -2.49
N GLN A 133 -11.47 6.67 -3.66
CA GLN A 133 -12.91 6.57 -3.94
C GLN A 133 -13.39 5.10 -3.85
N GLU A 134 -12.64 4.15 -4.41
CA GLU A 134 -12.94 2.72 -4.31
C GLU A 134 -12.90 2.24 -2.85
N TRP A 135 -11.91 2.66 -2.06
CA TRP A 135 -11.83 2.32 -0.64
C TRP A 135 -13.07 2.78 0.14
N TYR A 136 -13.51 4.03 -0.08
CA TYR A 136 -14.73 4.54 0.56
C TYR A 136 -15.99 3.78 0.12
N LYS A 137 -16.12 3.48 -1.17
CA LYS A 137 -17.23 2.67 -1.72
C LYS A 137 -17.25 1.27 -1.12
N ASN A 138 -16.13 0.56 -1.16
CA ASN A 138 -16.01 -0.81 -0.65
C ASN A 138 -16.26 -0.86 0.87
N ARG A 139 -15.85 0.17 1.62
CA ARG A 139 -16.18 0.34 3.04
C ARG A 139 -17.67 0.59 3.26
N GLN A 140 -18.31 1.43 2.45
CA GLN A 140 -19.74 1.70 2.55
C GLN A 140 -20.56 0.44 2.24
N ASP A 141 -20.26 -0.25 1.14
CA ASP A 141 -20.89 -1.52 0.76
C ASP A 141 -20.74 -2.59 1.86
N HIS A 142 -19.57 -2.66 2.51
CA HIS A 142 -19.36 -3.54 3.65
C HIS A 142 -20.24 -3.17 4.85
N ILE A 143 -20.32 -1.89 5.20
CA ILE A 143 -21.17 -1.39 6.29
C ILE A 143 -22.65 -1.67 5.99
N GLU A 144 -23.10 -1.46 4.76
CA GLU A 144 -24.48 -1.73 4.35
C GLU A 144 -24.81 -3.22 4.35
N LYS A 145 -23.88 -4.07 3.89
CA LYS A 145 -24.00 -5.53 3.97
C LYS A 145 -24.12 -5.99 5.42
N VAL A 146 -23.26 -5.51 6.33
CA VAL A 146 -23.34 -5.82 7.77
C VAL A 146 -24.66 -5.32 8.38
N LYS A 147 -25.10 -4.09 8.08
CA LYS A 147 -26.40 -3.57 8.53
C LYS A 147 -27.57 -4.42 8.02
N LYS A 148 -27.52 -4.86 6.76
CA LYS A 148 -28.55 -5.70 6.15
C LYS A 148 -28.57 -7.10 6.79
N THR A 149 -27.41 -7.72 6.97
CA THR A 149 -27.29 -9.02 7.65
C THR A 149 -27.78 -8.94 9.09
N ASN A 150 -27.40 -7.91 9.86
CA ASN A 150 -27.89 -7.75 11.23
C ASN A 150 -29.42 -7.61 11.27
N ARG A 151 -30.01 -6.71 10.46
CA ARG A 151 -31.48 -6.57 10.39
C ARG A 151 -32.19 -7.86 9.97
N MET A 152 -31.59 -8.64 9.07
CA MET A 152 -32.15 -9.93 8.64
C MET A 152 -32.08 -10.97 9.77
N ASN A 153 -30.94 -11.09 10.44
CA ASN A 153 -30.75 -11.98 11.58
C ASN A 153 -31.66 -11.61 12.75
N ASP A 154 -31.84 -10.31 13.03
CA ASP A 154 -32.74 -9.81 14.08
C ASP A 154 -34.20 -10.14 13.72
N ALA A 155 -34.61 -9.96 12.47
CA ALA A 155 -35.95 -10.31 11.99
C ALA A 155 -36.21 -11.82 12.02
N GLU A 156 -35.22 -12.65 11.65
CA GLU A 156 -35.27 -14.11 11.75
C GLU A 156 -35.34 -14.59 13.21
N PHE A 157 -34.54 -13.99 14.08
CA PHE A 157 -34.56 -14.27 15.52
C PHE A 157 -35.91 -13.91 16.16
N LEU A 158 -36.47 -12.74 15.82
CA LEU A 158 -37.79 -12.34 16.30
C LEU A 158 -38.89 -13.24 15.74
N SER A 159 -38.86 -13.59 14.45
CA SER A 159 -39.90 -14.44 13.85
C SER A 159 -39.89 -15.86 14.42
N GLY A 160 -38.70 -16.45 14.65
CA GLY A 160 -38.56 -17.76 15.30
C GLY A 160 -38.83 -17.76 16.82
N ARG A 161 -38.77 -16.59 17.46
CA ARG A 161 -39.20 -16.42 18.86
C ARG A 161 -40.72 -16.31 18.96
N ASP A 162 -41.32 -15.50 18.09
CA ASP A 162 -42.74 -15.12 18.13
C ASP A 162 -43.64 -16.12 17.38
N SER A 163 -43.07 -17.11 16.67
CA SER A 163 -43.78 -18.25 16.12
C SER A 163 -44.21 -19.24 17.22
N GLU A 164 -45.26 -18.89 17.96
CA GLU A 164 -45.87 -19.75 18.98
C GLU A 164 -46.75 -20.85 18.35
N GLN A 165 -46.13 -21.79 17.62
CA GLN A 165 -46.80 -23.04 17.24
C GLN A 165 -46.85 -24.00 18.45
N PRO A 166 -48.04 -24.48 18.85
CA PRO A 166 -48.18 -25.45 19.94
C PRO A 166 -47.41 -26.75 19.66
N GLY A 167 -46.56 -27.16 20.59
CA GLY A 167 -45.77 -28.40 20.51
C GLY A 167 -44.28 -28.20 20.23
N GLN A 168 -43.85 -26.98 19.88
CA GLN A 168 -42.44 -26.63 19.66
C GLN A 168 -41.74 -26.02 20.89
N GLU A 169 -42.35 -26.07 22.08
CA GLU A 169 -41.83 -25.41 23.29
C GLU A 169 -40.47 -25.95 23.71
N TRP A 170 -40.32 -27.28 23.75
CA TRP A 170 -39.05 -27.91 24.12
C TRP A 170 -37.96 -27.71 23.06
N GLU A 171 -38.34 -27.65 21.79
CA GLU A 171 -37.42 -27.31 20.71
C GLU A 171 -36.84 -25.90 20.91
N ARG A 172 -37.70 -24.89 21.09
CA ARG A 172 -37.27 -23.50 21.39
C ARG A 172 -36.39 -23.41 22.63
N ILE A 173 -36.77 -24.07 23.74
CA ILE A 173 -35.96 -24.10 24.97
C ILE A 173 -34.57 -24.71 24.72
N THR A 174 -34.49 -25.81 23.96
CA THR A 174 -33.17 -26.41 23.63
C THR A 174 -32.32 -25.54 22.71
N HIS A 175 -32.90 -24.82 21.74
CA HIS A 175 -32.12 -23.93 20.86
C HIS A 175 -31.46 -22.77 21.62
N LEU A 176 -32.04 -22.34 22.74
CA LEU A 176 -31.46 -21.33 23.64
C LEU A 176 -30.47 -21.93 24.66
N CYS A 177 -30.39 -23.25 24.79
CA CYS A 177 -29.49 -23.93 25.71
C CYS A 177 -28.13 -24.22 25.05
N ASP A 178 -27.07 -23.68 25.63
CA ASP A 178 -25.71 -24.06 25.25
C ASP A 178 -25.40 -25.50 25.72
N PHE A 179 -25.28 -26.43 24.78
CA PHE A 179 -24.93 -27.83 25.03
C PHE A 179 -23.43 -28.13 24.93
N ASN A 180 -22.59 -27.15 24.57
CA ASN A 180 -21.15 -27.38 24.51
C ASN A 180 -20.60 -27.49 25.95
N PRO A 181 -19.89 -28.60 26.30
CA PRO A 181 -19.35 -28.78 27.64
C PRO A 181 -18.19 -27.83 27.96
N LYS A 182 -17.53 -27.25 26.94
CA LYS A 182 -16.34 -26.40 27.10
C LYS A 182 -16.65 -24.91 27.29
N SER A 183 -17.86 -24.47 26.96
CA SER A 183 -18.32 -23.08 27.10
C SER A 183 -19.06 -22.82 28.42
N CYS A 184 -19.29 -23.85 29.24
CA CYS A 184 -19.90 -23.72 30.56
C CYS A 184 -18.97 -22.98 31.54
N ARG A 185 -19.08 -21.64 31.59
CA ARG A 185 -18.39 -20.77 32.58
C ARG A 185 -19.16 -20.62 33.90
N SER A 186 -20.14 -21.49 34.16
CA SER A 186 -20.96 -21.47 35.38
C SER A 186 -20.23 -22.16 36.54
N GLN A 187 -20.25 -21.54 37.73
CA GLN A 187 -19.81 -22.20 38.97
C GLN A 187 -20.74 -23.34 39.42
N LYS A 188 -21.97 -23.39 38.90
CA LYS A 188 -22.97 -24.42 39.21
C LYS A 188 -23.05 -25.44 38.08
N ASP A 189 -23.01 -26.73 38.43
CA ASP A 189 -23.26 -27.80 37.46
C ASP A 189 -24.73 -27.77 36.99
N VAL A 190 -24.89 -27.53 35.70
CA VAL A 190 -26.18 -27.51 35.00
C VAL A 190 -26.38 -28.72 34.09
N SER A 191 -25.47 -29.70 34.13
CA SER A 191 -25.48 -30.89 33.25
C SER A 191 -26.79 -31.67 33.38
N ARG A 192 -27.28 -31.89 34.61
CA ARG A 192 -28.57 -32.56 34.86
C ARG A 192 -29.76 -31.82 34.23
N MET A 193 -29.77 -30.49 34.28
CA MET A 193 -30.81 -29.66 33.66
C MET A 193 -30.75 -29.73 32.13
N ARG A 194 -29.54 -29.64 31.55
CA ARG A 194 -29.30 -29.78 30.11
C ARG A 194 -29.77 -31.16 29.61
N SER A 195 -29.42 -32.24 30.30
CA SER A 195 -29.90 -33.60 29.96
C SER A 195 -31.43 -33.72 30.03
N MET A 196 -32.07 -33.09 31.02
CA MET A 196 -33.53 -33.08 31.14
C MET A 196 -34.21 -32.36 29.96
N PHE A 197 -33.67 -31.23 29.50
CA PHE A 197 -34.21 -30.53 28.32
C PHE A 197 -34.04 -31.34 27.02
N LEU A 198 -32.93 -32.05 26.84
CA LEU A 198 -32.75 -32.95 25.69
C LEU A 198 -33.75 -34.13 25.71
N GLN A 199 -34.00 -34.72 26.88
CA GLN A 199 -35.02 -35.77 27.03
C GLN A 199 -36.41 -35.27 26.67
N LEU A 200 -36.75 -34.03 27.06
CA LEU A 200 -38.05 -33.43 26.78
C LEU A 200 -38.21 -32.95 25.32
N LYS A 201 -37.11 -32.62 24.62
CA LYS A 201 -37.11 -32.46 23.15
C LYS A 201 -37.37 -33.78 22.43
N ALA A 202 -36.68 -34.84 22.83
CA ALA A 202 -36.78 -36.15 22.18
C ALA A 202 -38.11 -36.86 22.47
N ASN A 203 -38.69 -36.64 23.65
CA ASN A 203 -39.95 -37.24 24.09
C ASN A 203 -40.80 -36.15 24.78
N PRO A 204 -41.46 -35.26 24.03
CA PRO A 204 -42.35 -34.26 24.61
C PRO A 204 -43.51 -34.98 25.31
N LYS A 205 -43.67 -34.73 26.61
CA LYS A 205 -44.80 -35.29 27.36
C LYS A 205 -46.07 -34.61 26.89
N LEU A 206 -47.00 -35.40 26.35
CA LEU A 206 -48.36 -34.92 26.06
C LEU A 206 -48.93 -34.25 27.31
N ARG A 207 -49.35 -32.99 27.16
CA ARG A 207 -50.03 -32.26 28.22
C ARG A 207 -51.32 -33.01 28.50
N SER A 208 -51.43 -33.63 29.68
CA SER A 208 -52.70 -34.28 30.05
C SER A 208 -53.76 -33.19 30.17
N GLU A 209 -54.70 -33.21 29.23
CA GLU A 209 -55.95 -32.48 29.37
C GLU A 209 -56.62 -33.01 30.63
N LYS A 210 -56.64 -32.17 31.67
CA LYS A 210 -57.64 -32.34 32.72
C LYS A 210 -58.96 -31.99 32.06
N THR A 211 -59.62 -32.99 31.50
CA THR A 211 -61.04 -32.93 31.21
C THR A 211 -61.74 -32.55 32.50
N VAL A 212 -62.16 -31.28 32.57
CA VAL A 212 -63.12 -30.82 33.56
C VAL A 212 -64.44 -31.44 33.13
N ASN A 213 -64.65 -32.68 33.56
CA ASN A 213 -65.94 -33.33 33.44
C ASN A 213 -66.97 -32.48 34.21
N SER A 214 -68.13 -32.31 33.57
CA SER A 214 -69.23 -31.45 34.01
C SER A 214 -69.81 -31.80 35.37
#